data_AF-A0A4V1M1R0-F1
#
_entry.id   AF-A0A4V1M1R0-F1
#
_cell.length_a   1.000
_cell.length_b   1.000
_cell.length_c   1.000
_cell.angle_alpha   90.00
_cell.angle_beta   90.00
_cell.angle_gamma   90.00
#
_symmetry.space_group_name_H-M   'P 1'
#
loop_
_entity.id
_entity.type
_entity.pdbx_description
1 polymer ?
#
loop_
_entity_poly.entity_id
_entity_poly.type
_entity_poly.pdbx_seq_one_letter_code
_entity_poly.pdbx_strand_id
1 'polypeptide(L)'
;LNYASSITSAVERVDGNPNYPIDYTQVFYINPLNKTMPATSLEVVPYHPSYPNSLAQLDPSVTNFHIYEYTDGSLLNDSFSNDYSLAIDVTSQYSPIWNEDGTVTFNFGDITKTYVVVVDSVTKVDPSNKILVQSGLVSADTTQGTHVTRSTANLTQAFSGVSIGSPTFKLGNFVWNDLNKNGIQEIGENGVANVTVTITNSNGTVVGTTQTDVNGGYLFQNLPEGTYTVEFSNIPTGFVVSPSNSGTDPSLDSNGLISTVTIANGDNLTADLGIYEPIYRIGDYVWLDTDGDGIQGTSVDEAPFEGAQVILYDENGNKIAETLTDNRGYYEFNNLDNGTYQVEFINPNPDMLAFTKQNAGADNVDSDVSDANNRVTVTINNADNMTIDAGLQQVYSIGDKVWLDTNGDDIQNGGTEPGIAGVQVQLVDKTTGTVIQTQTTDVNGDYLFTGLKPGDYTVVFGTPAQVTNPDGTTTNYTEV
;
A
#
# COMPACT_ATOMS: atom_id res chain seq x y z
N LEU A 1 51.60 36.83 41.71
CA LEU A 1 51.57 35.57 40.94
C LEU A 1 50.27 34.88 41.32
N ASN A 2 49.31 34.81 40.41
CA ASN A 2 47.97 34.27 40.69
C ASN A 2 48.09 32.74 40.78
N TYR A 3 48.12 32.20 42.00
CA TYR A 3 48.20 30.75 42.26
C TYR A 3 46.84 30.06 42.21
N ALA A 4 45.74 30.82 42.08
CA ALA A 4 44.40 30.28 41.91
C ALA A 4 43.74 30.94 40.69
N SER A 5 43.09 30.11 39.87
CA SER A 5 42.34 30.53 38.69
C SER A 5 41.14 29.60 38.56
N SER A 6 39.97 30.20 38.39
CA SER A 6 38.72 29.50 38.17
C SER A 6 37.92 30.29 37.16
N ILE A 7 37.14 29.59 36.35
CA ILE A 7 36.24 30.16 35.38
C ILE A 7 34.95 29.32 35.40
N THR A 8 33.82 29.98 35.22
CA THR A 8 32.49 29.43 35.49
C THR A 8 31.54 29.72 34.34
N SER A 9 30.78 28.72 33.91
CA SER A 9 29.67 28.86 32.97
C SER A 9 28.45 28.06 33.46
N ALA A 10 27.26 28.43 32.97
CA ALA A 10 25.99 27.77 33.27
C ALA A 10 25.33 27.28 31.97
N VAL A 11 24.69 26.11 32.01
CA VAL A 11 23.84 25.58 30.93
C VAL A 11 22.42 25.39 31.47
N GLU A 12 21.42 25.91 30.74
CA GLU A 12 19.99 25.81 31.10
C GLU A 12 19.33 24.58 30.44
N ARG A 13 18.44 23.90 31.17
CA ARG A 13 17.22 23.31 30.59
C ARG A 13 16.04 24.23 30.93
N VAL A 14 15.14 24.44 29.98
CA VAL A 14 14.04 25.42 30.10
C VAL A 14 12.70 24.70 30.24
N ASP A 15 12.18 24.60 31.46
CA ASP A 15 10.75 24.48 31.70
C ASP A 15 10.22 25.85 32.16
N GLY A 16 9.59 26.59 31.24
CA GLY A 16 9.12 27.96 31.46
C GLY A 16 7.94 28.12 32.44
N ASN A 17 7.74 27.17 33.35
CA ASN A 17 6.71 27.28 34.38
C ASN A 17 7.31 27.85 35.66
N PRO A 18 6.95 29.08 36.07
CA PRO A 18 7.54 29.74 37.24
C PRO A 18 7.20 29.03 38.57
N ASN A 19 6.36 28.00 38.56
CA ASN A 19 5.97 27.22 39.74
C ASN A 19 6.80 25.94 39.93
N TYR A 20 7.71 25.60 39.00
CA TYR A 20 8.57 24.43 39.12
C TYR A 20 10.05 24.85 39.21
N PRO A 21 10.89 24.07 39.93
CA PRO A 21 12.32 24.31 40.01
C PRO A 21 12.99 23.96 38.68
N ILE A 22 13.93 24.79 38.24
CA ILE A 22 14.61 24.65 36.94
C ILE A 22 15.96 23.93 37.15
N ASP A 23 16.25 22.91 36.36
CA ASP A 23 17.57 22.27 36.35
C ASP A 23 18.65 23.25 35.84
N TYR A 24 19.77 23.37 36.56
CA TYR A 24 20.93 24.12 36.12
C TYR A 24 22.22 23.34 36.41
N THR A 25 23.16 23.44 35.47
CA THR A 25 24.51 22.89 35.61
C THR A 25 25.51 24.03 35.69
N GLN A 26 26.48 23.95 36.61
CA GLN A 26 27.60 24.86 36.71
C GLN A 26 28.93 24.11 36.70
N VAL A 27 29.89 24.59 35.90
CA VAL A 27 31.21 23.97 35.77
C VAL A 27 32.29 24.88 36.35
N PHE A 28 33.18 24.32 37.14
CA PHE A 28 34.36 24.99 37.70
C PHE A 28 35.64 24.32 37.24
N TYR A 29 36.59 25.11 36.74
CA TYR A 29 37.97 24.67 36.55
C TYR A 29 38.82 25.01 37.77
N ILE A 30 39.51 24.00 38.28
CA ILE A 30 40.44 24.09 39.40
C ILE A 30 41.82 23.80 38.85
N ASN A 31 42.75 24.73 39.07
CA ASN A 31 44.12 24.64 38.58
C ASN A 31 44.26 24.39 37.05
N PRO A 32 43.59 25.17 36.17
CA PRO A 32 43.69 25.02 34.71
C PRO A 32 45.08 25.30 34.13
N LEU A 33 46.05 25.76 34.93
CA LEU A 33 47.43 26.04 34.51
C LEU A 33 48.46 25.03 35.07
N ASN A 34 47.98 23.92 35.65
CA ASN A 34 48.78 22.84 36.24
C ASN A 34 49.89 23.33 37.17
N LYS A 35 49.56 24.30 38.03
CA LYS A 35 50.46 24.80 39.06
C LYS A 35 50.46 23.84 40.25
N THR A 36 51.54 23.85 41.02
CA THR A 36 51.54 23.22 42.34
C THR A 36 50.75 24.11 43.30
N MET A 37 49.62 23.62 43.78
CA MET A 37 48.73 24.32 44.71
C MET A 37 48.58 23.50 46.01
N PRO A 38 49.27 23.92 47.10
CA PRO A 38 49.14 23.25 48.39
C PRO A 38 47.80 23.55 49.07
N ALA A 39 47.32 22.62 49.88
CA ALA A 39 46.13 22.76 50.74
C ALA A 39 44.95 23.45 50.03
N THR A 40 44.62 22.95 48.84
CA THR A 40 43.61 23.54 47.97
C THR A 40 42.21 23.11 48.39
N SER A 41 41.27 24.05 48.37
CA SER A 41 39.83 23.78 48.51
C SER A 41 39.01 24.57 47.50
N LEU A 42 37.82 24.03 47.18
CA LEU A 42 36.76 24.74 46.47
C LEU A 42 35.57 24.87 47.41
N GLU A 43 35.11 26.09 47.63
CA GLU A 43 33.83 26.37 48.27
C GLU A 43 32.81 26.85 47.23
N VAL A 44 31.73 26.10 47.05
CA VAL A 44 30.60 26.45 46.20
C VAL A 44 29.58 27.21 47.04
N VAL A 45 29.24 28.42 46.60
CA VAL A 45 28.41 29.38 47.33
C VAL A 45 27.17 29.70 46.51
N PRO A 46 25.94 29.43 47.00
CA PRO A 46 24.70 29.56 46.23
C PRO A 46 24.24 31.03 46.09
N TYR A 47 25.17 31.98 46.15
CA TYR A 47 24.92 33.41 45.97
C TYR A 47 26.24 34.15 45.69
N HIS A 48 26.13 35.45 45.48
CA HIS A 48 27.24 36.39 45.55
C HIS A 48 26.86 37.52 46.51
N PRO A 49 27.77 38.13 47.28
CA PRO A 49 27.42 39.19 48.24
C PRO A 49 26.65 40.38 47.62
N SER A 50 26.87 40.68 46.34
CA SER A 50 26.11 41.70 45.59
C SER A 50 24.72 41.24 45.12
N TYR A 51 24.43 39.94 45.17
CA TYR A 51 23.18 39.29 44.79
C TYR A 51 22.76 38.27 45.87
N PRO A 52 22.44 38.73 47.10
CA PRO A 52 22.18 37.85 48.24
C PRO A 52 20.90 37.01 48.07
N ASN A 53 19.94 37.49 47.29
CA ASN A 53 18.68 36.78 47.00
C ASN A 53 18.83 35.95 45.73
N SER A 54 19.70 34.94 45.73
CA SER A 54 19.85 34.07 44.56
C SER A 54 18.88 32.88 44.58
N LEU A 55 18.42 32.50 43.39
CA LEU A 55 17.71 31.25 43.11
C LEU A 55 18.59 30.00 43.19
N ALA A 56 19.93 30.14 43.27
CA ALA A 56 20.79 28.96 43.38
C ALA A 56 20.46 28.19 44.66
N GLN A 57 20.41 26.87 44.52
CA GLN A 57 20.13 25.93 45.59
C GLN A 57 21.25 24.90 45.61
N LEU A 58 21.83 24.72 46.79
CA LEU A 58 22.70 23.61 47.12
C LEU A 58 21.99 22.84 48.24
N ASP A 59 21.50 21.66 47.93
CA ASP A 59 20.87 20.78 48.90
C ASP A 59 21.18 19.31 48.55
N PRO A 60 21.55 18.44 49.51
CA PRO A 60 21.91 17.05 49.24
C PRO A 60 20.86 16.22 48.50
N SER A 61 19.58 16.64 48.55
CA SER A 61 18.46 15.95 47.90
C SER A 61 18.30 16.26 46.41
N VAL A 62 18.87 17.37 45.93
CA VAL A 62 18.70 17.85 44.55
C VAL A 62 20.01 18.22 43.86
N THR A 63 21.11 18.31 44.59
CA THR A 63 22.41 18.70 44.05
C THR A 63 23.33 17.48 43.92
N ASN A 64 23.81 17.25 42.71
CA ASN A 64 24.82 16.25 42.38
C ASN A 64 26.11 16.94 41.96
N PHE A 65 27.24 16.33 42.35
CA PHE A 65 28.56 16.81 41.99
C PHE A 65 29.29 15.73 41.20
N HIS A 66 29.97 16.14 40.14
CA HIS A 66 30.92 15.31 39.42
C HIS A 66 32.29 15.97 39.39
N ILE A 67 33.35 15.22 39.69
CA ILE A 67 34.72 15.74 39.76
C ILE A 67 35.59 14.91 38.83
N TYR A 68 36.18 15.59 37.85
CA TYR A 68 37.02 14.97 36.83
C TYR A 68 38.44 15.50 36.93
N GLU A 69 39.41 14.60 36.97
CA GLU A 69 40.84 14.92 36.96
C GLU A 69 41.38 14.87 35.53
N TYR A 70 42.05 15.94 35.10
CA TYR A 70 42.74 16.04 33.82
C TYR A 70 44.25 16.02 34.04
N THR A 71 44.96 15.35 33.13
CA THR A 71 46.43 15.27 33.15
C THR A 71 47.09 16.61 32.81
N ASP A 72 46.45 17.41 31.96
CA ASP A 72 46.89 18.74 31.53
C ASP A 72 45.66 19.65 31.33
N GLY A 73 45.75 20.90 31.78
CA GLY A 73 44.74 21.93 31.64
C GLY A 73 44.57 22.43 30.20
N SER A 74 45.51 22.15 29.29
CA SER A 74 45.33 22.43 27.85
C SER A 74 44.25 21.57 27.18
N LEU A 75 43.78 20.52 27.86
CA LEU A 75 42.68 19.66 27.40
C LEU A 75 41.30 20.25 27.75
N LEU A 76 41.27 21.31 28.56
CA LEU A 76 40.03 22.00 28.90
C LEU A 76 39.52 22.76 27.69
N ASN A 77 38.20 22.71 27.50
CA ASN A 77 37.54 23.44 26.43
C ASN A 77 37.17 24.85 26.91
N ASP A 78 37.61 25.89 26.20
CA ASP A 78 37.26 27.29 26.52
C ASP A 78 35.74 27.56 26.50
N SER A 79 34.95 26.70 25.85
CA SER A 79 33.47 26.74 25.85
C SER A 79 32.83 26.01 27.03
N PHE A 80 33.60 25.38 27.91
CA PHE A 80 33.15 24.60 29.07
C PHE A 80 32.38 23.32 28.75
N SER A 81 32.16 23.02 27.48
CA SER A 81 31.71 21.72 27.00
C SER A 81 32.92 20.78 26.89
N ASN A 82 33.31 20.20 28.02
CA ASN A 82 34.49 19.33 28.09
C ASN A 82 34.19 17.93 27.54
N ASP A 83 35.17 17.34 26.87
CA ASP A 83 35.16 15.91 26.55
C ASP A 83 35.64 15.10 27.78
N TYR A 84 34.69 14.65 28.58
CA TYR A 84 34.98 13.90 29.81
C TYR A 84 35.63 12.52 29.56
N SER A 85 35.67 12.03 28.31
CA SER A 85 36.41 10.80 27.98
C SER A 85 37.93 10.96 28.09
N LEU A 86 38.42 12.21 28.10
CA LEU A 86 39.83 12.56 28.26
C LEU A 86 40.23 12.73 29.74
N ALA A 87 39.30 12.52 30.67
CA ALA A 87 39.48 12.72 32.10
C ALA A 87 39.28 11.43 32.90
N ILE A 88 39.76 11.43 34.13
CA ILE A 88 39.46 10.38 35.11
C ILE A 88 38.35 10.90 36.02
N ASP A 89 37.23 10.19 36.11
CA ASP A 89 36.21 10.48 37.11
C ASP A 89 36.75 10.12 38.51
N VAL A 90 36.93 11.14 39.34
CA VAL A 90 37.44 11.06 40.72
C VAL A 90 36.38 11.51 41.73
N THR A 91 35.11 11.59 41.32
CA THR A 91 34.00 12.06 42.15
C THR A 91 33.94 11.37 43.50
N SER A 92 34.10 10.04 43.52
CA SER A 92 34.05 9.24 44.75
C SER A 92 35.20 9.50 45.73
N GLN A 93 36.29 10.14 45.29
CA GLN A 93 37.44 10.46 46.11
C GLN A 93 37.24 11.73 46.95
N TYR A 94 36.25 12.56 46.60
CA TYR A 94 36.02 13.86 47.21
C TYR A 94 34.59 13.95 47.74
N SER A 95 34.44 13.82 49.05
CA SER A 95 33.14 13.98 49.69
C SER A 95 32.81 15.47 49.92
N PRO A 96 31.60 15.93 49.53
CA PRO A 96 31.17 17.30 49.82
C PRO A 96 30.97 17.51 51.31
N ILE A 97 31.49 18.63 51.82
CA ILE A 97 31.20 19.12 53.18
C ILE A 97 30.09 20.16 53.06
N TRP A 98 28.90 19.81 53.56
CA TRP A 98 27.73 20.67 53.59
C TRP A 98 27.77 21.56 54.83
N ASN A 99 27.95 22.87 54.64
CA ASN A 99 28.07 23.84 55.73
C ASN A 99 26.70 24.38 56.17
N GLU A 100 26.59 24.80 57.44
CA GLU A 100 25.34 25.35 58.00
C GLU A 100 24.87 26.65 57.31
N ASP A 101 25.78 27.38 56.67
CA ASP A 101 25.50 28.62 55.93
C ASP A 101 25.05 28.37 54.47
N GLY A 102 24.90 27.09 54.08
CA GLY A 102 24.42 26.67 52.78
C GLY A 102 25.51 26.58 51.70
N THR A 103 26.80 26.75 52.05
CA THR A 103 27.90 26.50 51.12
C THR A 103 28.32 25.02 51.12
N VAL A 104 29.01 24.59 50.06
CA VAL A 104 29.55 23.24 49.93
C VAL A 104 31.05 23.30 49.69
N THR A 105 31.83 22.65 50.55
CA THR A 105 33.30 22.64 50.45
C THR A 105 33.83 21.29 49.99
N PHE A 106 34.75 21.32 49.03
CA PHE A 106 35.58 20.19 48.61
C PHE A 106 37.05 20.46 48.96
N ASN A 107 37.67 19.53 49.67
CA ASN A 107 39.09 19.59 50.03
C ASN A 107 39.91 18.78 49.03
N PHE A 108 40.70 19.48 48.22
CA PHE A 108 41.58 18.87 47.22
C PHE A 108 42.97 18.54 47.77
N GLY A 109 43.37 19.18 48.87
CA GLY A 109 44.71 19.00 49.45
C GLY A 109 45.78 19.54 48.52
N ASP A 110 46.96 18.91 48.53
CA ASP A 110 48.06 19.32 47.66
C ASP A 110 47.85 18.80 46.24
N ILE A 111 47.58 19.69 45.29
CA ILE A 111 47.34 19.33 43.89
C ILE A 111 48.40 19.88 42.94
N THR A 112 48.63 19.15 41.85
CA THR A 112 49.46 19.58 40.71
C THR A 112 48.72 19.46 39.38
N LYS A 113 47.63 18.68 39.37
CA LYS A 113 46.78 18.43 38.21
C LYS A 113 45.60 19.39 38.16
N THR A 114 44.89 19.33 37.04
CA THR A 114 43.69 20.13 36.79
C THR A 114 42.46 19.31 37.15
N TYR A 115 41.48 19.96 37.76
CA TYR A 115 40.19 19.34 38.06
C TYR A 115 39.04 20.15 37.47
N VAL A 116 38.00 19.44 37.04
CA VAL A 116 36.72 20.00 36.62
C VAL A 116 35.68 19.56 37.63
N VAL A 117 35.04 20.50 38.30
CA VAL A 117 33.92 20.23 39.21
C VAL A 117 32.63 20.67 38.52
N VAL A 118 31.75 19.73 38.23
CA VAL A 118 30.42 19.95 37.68
C VAL A 118 29.41 19.89 38.83
N VAL A 119 28.54 20.87 38.90
CA VAL A 119 27.47 21.00 39.88
C VAL A 119 26.15 20.97 39.14
N ASP A 120 25.40 19.88 39.26
CA ASP A 120 24.05 19.75 38.73
C ASP A 120 23.07 19.95 39.88
N SER A 121 22.16 20.91 39.75
CA SER A 121 21.17 21.21 40.80
C SER A 121 19.90 21.81 40.20
N VAL A 122 18.94 22.18 41.05
CA VAL A 122 17.68 22.82 40.64
C VAL A 122 17.48 24.16 41.33
N THR A 123 16.85 25.13 40.70
CA THR A 123 16.61 26.44 41.33
C THR A 123 15.62 26.36 42.50
N LYS A 124 15.72 27.31 43.44
CA LYS A 124 14.62 27.59 44.37
C LYS A 124 13.38 28.04 43.58
N VAL A 125 12.20 27.66 44.04
CA VAL A 125 10.93 28.12 43.46
C VAL A 125 10.57 29.48 44.06
N ASP A 126 10.84 30.55 43.31
CA ASP A 126 10.43 31.92 43.65
C ASP A 126 10.01 32.67 42.37
N PRO A 127 8.71 32.71 42.06
CA PRO A 127 8.18 33.40 40.87
C PRO A 127 8.50 34.90 40.79
N SER A 128 8.89 35.52 41.90
CA SER A 128 9.17 36.96 41.99
C SER A 128 10.64 37.31 41.74
N ASN A 129 11.52 36.31 41.81
CA ASN A 129 12.96 36.45 41.69
C ASN A 129 13.44 35.82 40.39
N LYS A 130 14.42 36.45 39.75
CA LYS A 130 14.90 36.09 38.39
C LYS A 130 16.41 35.95 38.32
N ILE A 131 17.06 35.91 39.48
CA ILE A 131 18.51 36.03 39.62
C ILE A 131 19.06 34.68 40.10
N LEU A 132 19.68 33.94 39.17
CA LEU A 132 20.48 32.76 39.50
C LEU A 132 21.95 33.17 39.54
N VAL A 133 22.58 32.99 40.69
CA VAL A 133 23.96 33.38 40.97
C VAL A 133 24.59 32.34 41.87
N GLN A 134 25.63 31.68 41.38
CA GLN A 134 26.42 30.76 42.18
C GLN A 134 27.90 31.08 41.95
N SER A 135 28.66 31.10 43.05
CA SER A 135 30.08 31.37 43.05
C SER A 135 30.88 30.14 43.45
N GLY A 136 32.09 30.01 42.94
CA GLY A 136 33.11 29.10 43.44
C GLY A 136 34.29 29.91 43.99
N LEU A 137 34.70 29.61 45.21
CA LEU A 137 35.89 30.18 45.83
C LEU A 137 36.94 29.08 45.88
N VAL A 138 37.98 29.23 45.07
CA VAL A 138 39.17 28.36 45.16
C VAL A 138 40.16 29.01 46.11
N SER A 139 40.52 28.30 47.17
CA SER A 139 41.55 28.73 48.11
C SER A 139 42.74 27.78 48.08
N ALA A 140 43.95 28.32 48.28
CA ALA A 140 45.17 27.55 48.46
C ALA A 140 46.06 28.23 49.52
N ASP A 141 46.48 27.47 50.51
CA ASP A 141 47.33 27.94 51.61
C ASP A 141 48.81 27.79 51.25
N THR A 142 49.43 28.88 50.83
CA THR A 142 50.85 28.89 50.47
C THR A 142 51.72 29.37 51.63
N THR A 143 53.04 29.19 51.52
CA THR A 143 54.01 29.78 52.46
C THR A 143 54.00 31.31 52.49
N GLN A 144 53.32 31.96 51.54
CA GLN A 144 53.13 33.42 51.48
C GLN A 144 51.75 33.87 51.99
N GLY A 145 50.90 32.95 52.44
CA GLY A 145 49.54 33.18 52.90
C GLY A 145 48.48 32.48 52.06
N THR A 146 47.22 32.59 52.51
CA THR A 146 46.04 32.07 51.82
C THR A 146 45.71 32.92 50.60
N HIS A 147 45.69 32.30 49.42
CA HIS A 147 45.22 32.94 48.20
C HIS A 147 43.83 32.43 47.88
N VAL A 148 42.85 33.35 47.77
CA VAL A 148 41.47 33.03 47.40
C VAL A 148 41.13 33.69 46.07
N THR A 149 40.65 32.89 45.13
CA THR A 149 40.07 33.38 43.87
C THR A 149 38.60 33.03 43.83
N ARG A 150 37.76 34.05 43.65
CA ARG A 150 36.32 33.89 43.45
C ARG A 150 36.03 33.96 41.96
N SER A 151 35.35 32.95 41.45
CA SER A 151 34.66 33.02 40.16
C SER A 151 33.17 32.95 40.41
N THR A 152 32.42 33.84 39.76
CA THR A 152 30.98 33.93 39.92
C THR A 152 30.37 33.90 38.53
N ALA A 153 29.43 32.98 38.31
CA ALA A 153 28.54 33.08 37.18
C ALA A 153 27.22 33.69 37.64
N ASN A 154 26.81 34.74 36.95
CA ASN A 154 25.51 35.37 37.13
C ASN A 154 24.68 35.10 35.87
N LEU A 155 23.47 34.61 36.07
CA LEU A 155 22.44 34.52 35.05
C LEU A 155 21.25 35.37 35.49
N THR A 156 21.06 36.49 34.80
CA THR A 156 19.85 37.32 34.93
C THR A 156 18.88 36.94 33.82
N GLN A 157 17.83 36.17 34.13
CA GLN A 157 16.78 35.93 33.15
C GLN A 157 15.86 37.15 33.03
N ALA A 158 15.77 37.71 31.83
CA ALA A 158 14.58 38.43 31.43
C ALA A 158 13.49 37.39 31.13
N PHE A 159 12.54 37.20 32.04
CA PHE A 159 11.28 36.49 31.73
C PHE A 159 10.42 37.35 30.80
N SER A 160 10.91 37.59 29.59
CA SER A 160 10.21 38.27 28.52
C SER A 160 10.31 37.41 27.26
N GLY A 161 9.34 36.50 27.12
CA GLY A 161 8.81 36.09 25.83
C GLY A 161 9.80 35.54 24.79
N VAL A 162 10.71 34.66 25.18
CA VAL A 162 11.37 33.79 24.19
C VAL A 162 10.49 32.56 24.01
N SER A 163 9.71 32.53 22.92
CA SER A 163 9.00 31.34 22.48
C SER A 163 10.04 30.32 22.01
N ILE A 164 10.43 29.40 22.90
CA ILE A 164 10.89 28.08 22.48
C ILE A 164 9.62 27.22 22.30
N GLY A 165 9.48 26.62 21.13
CA GLY A 165 8.24 25.96 20.72
C GLY A 165 7.76 24.93 21.74
N SER A 166 6.44 24.80 21.89
CA SER A 166 5.79 23.71 22.62
C SER A 166 6.46 22.37 22.29
N PRO A 167 6.49 21.38 23.22
CA PRO A 167 6.99 20.05 22.90
C PRO A 167 6.33 19.57 21.60
N THR A 168 7.16 19.00 20.73
CA THR A 168 6.73 18.52 19.44
C THR A 168 6.94 17.02 19.34
N PHE A 169 6.07 16.37 18.58
CA PHE A 169 5.88 14.94 18.50
C PHE A 169 5.82 14.49 17.04
N LYS A 170 5.71 13.17 16.87
CA LYS A 170 5.60 12.53 15.58
C LYS A 170 4.20 11.97 15.33
N LEU A 171 3.82 11.94 14.07
CA LEU A 171 2.59 11.33 13.58
C LEU A 171 2.90 10.52 12.32
N GLY A 172 2.41 9.30 12.24
CA GLY A 172 2.44 8.52 11.00
C GLY A 172 2.39 7.04 11.29
N ASN A 173 3.06 6.26 10.45
CA ASN A 173 3.54 4.89 10.63
C ASN A 173 3.52 4.17 9.27
N PHE A 174 2.36 3.72 8.76
CA PHE A 174 2.36 2.70 7.73
C PHE A 174 1.18 2.71 6.75
N VAL A 175 1.45 2.43 5.48
CA VAL A 175 0.46 2.04 4.47
C VAL A 175 0.86 0.68 3.92
N TRP A 176 -0.04 -0.31 3.91
CA TRP A 176 0.30 -1.69 3.56
C TRP A 176 -0.69 -2.36 2.62
N ASN A 177 -0.21 -3.41 1.95
CA ASN A 177 -1.00 -4.29 1.12
C ASN A 177 -1.62 -5.40 1.99
N ASP A 178 -2.90 -5.23 2.33
CA ASP A 178 -3.72 -6.13 3.14
C ASP A 178 -4.14 -7.35 2.30
N LEU A 179 -3.29 -8.36 2.27
CA LEU A 179 -3.40 -9.48 1.32
C LEU A 179 -4.64 -10.33 1.58
N ASN A 180 -5.11 -10.38 2.83
CA ASN A 180 -6.26 -11.17 3.22
C ASN A 180 -7.55 -10.35 3.43
N LYS A 181 -7.46 -9.02 3.25
CA LYS A 181 -8.58 -8.08 3.22
C LYS A 181 -9.28 -7.93 4.57
N ASN A 182 -8.59 -8.18 5.68
CA ASN A 182 -9.18 -8.16 7.01
C ASN A 182 -9.04 -6.80 7.73
N GLY A 183 -8.23 -5.89 7.21
CA GLY A 183 -7.98 -4.56 7.76
C GLY A 183 -7.04 -4.53 8.98
N ILE A 184 -6.27 -5.60 9.21
CA ILE A 184 -5.32 -5.76 10.32
C ILE A 184 -3.93 -5.99 9.73
N GLN A 185 -2.94 -5.24 10.20
CA GLN A 185 -1.54 -5.38 9.84
C GLN A 185 -0.97 -6.71 10.33
N GLU A 186 -0.48 -7.53 9.39
CA GLU A 186 0.04 -8.86 9.70
C GLU A 186 1.45 -9.12 9.14
N ILE A 187 2.14 -10.09 9.75
CA ILE A 187 3.48 -10.48 9.30
C ILE A 187 3.39 -11.05 7.88
N GLY A 188 4.17 -10.46 6.97
CA GLY A 188 4.25 -10.88 5.57
C GLY A 188 3.50 -9.94 4.61
N GLU A 189 2.71 -9.01 5.15
CA GLU A 189 2.10 -7.95 4.38
C GLU A 189 3.12 -6.82 4.13
N ASN A 190 3.32 -6.47 2.86
CA ASN A 190 4.33 -5.50 2.47
C ASN A 190 3.74 -4.09 2.46
N GLY A 191 4.56 -3.10 2.79
CA GLY A 191 4.16 -1.71 2.68
C GLY A 191 4.01 -1.22 1.23
N VAL A 192 3.21 -0.17 1.04
CA VAL A 192 2.91 0.40 -0.28
C VAL A 192 3.50 1.81 -0.41
N ALA A 193 4.37 1.98 -1.41
CA ALA A 193 5.10 3.22 -1.66
C ALA A 193 4.29 4.28 -2.44
N ASN A 194 4.70 5.54 -2.33
CA ASN A 194 4.17 6.68 -3.09
C ASN A 194 2.68 7.01 -2.83
N VAL A 195 2.08 6.50 -1.76
CA VAL A 195 0.78 6.97 -1.27
C VAL A 195 0.99 8.34 -0.66
N THR A 196 0.21 9.33 -1.08
CA THR A 196 0.31 10.70 -0.58
C THR A 196 -0.46 10.82 0.73
N VAL A 197 0.21 11.27 1.78
CA VAL A 197 -0.39 11.53 3.10
C VAL A 197 -0.37 13.03 3.36
N THR A 198 -1.52 13.59 3.69
CA THR A 198 -1.68 14.99 4.09
C THR A 198 -2.26 15.08 5.49
N ILE A 199 -1.71 15.95 6.32
CA ILE A 199 -2.25 16.22 7.66
C ILE A 199 -2.73 17.66 7.79
N THR A 200 -3.92 17.81 8.36
CA THR A 200 -4.59 19.09 8.59
C THR A 200 -4.85 19.27 10.08
N ASN A 201 -4.50 20.41 10.65
CA ASN A 201 -4.75 20.70 12.07
C ASN A 201 -6.23 21.04 12.33
N SER A 202 -6.61 21.15 13.60
CA SER A 202 -7.99 21.49 14.01
C SER A 202 -8.53 22.83 13.49
N ASN A 203 -7.66 23.73 13.02
CA ASN A 203 -8.06 25.00 12.39
C ASN A 203 -8.32 24.85 10.87
N GLY A 204 -8.26 23.63 10.33
CA GLY A 204 -8.43 23.35 8.91
C GLY A 204 -7.21 23.74 8.05
N THR A 205 -6.04 23.96 8.66
CA THR A 205 -4.81 24.31 7.93
C THR A 205 -3.98 23.05 7.67
N VAL A 206 -3.58 22.82 6.42
CA VAL A 206 -2.61 21.77 6.07
C VAL A 206 -1.26 22.10 6.70
N VAL A 207 -0.74 21.19 7.53
CA VAL A 207 0.54 21.37 8.24
C VAL A 207 1.65 20.48 7.69
N GLY A 208 1.32 19.50 6.85
CA GLY A 208 2.29 18.66 6.18
C GLY A 208 1.67 17.80 5.09
N THR A 209 2.47 17.54 4.06
CA THR A 209 2.21 16.53 3.04
C THR A 209 3.50 15.75 2.80
N THR A 210 3.41 14.42 2.76
CA THR A 210 4.53 13.52 2.42
C THR A 210 4.02 12.38 1.55
N GLN A 211 4.93 11.54 1.08
CA GLN A 211 4.60 10.25 0.48
C GLN A 211 5.19 9.11 1.31
N THR A 212 4.55 7.95 1.26
CA THR A 212 5.11 6.72 1.84
C THR A 212 6.38 6.28 1.11
N ASP A 213 7.34 5.74 1.84
CA ASP A 213 8.59 5.22 1.30
C ASP A 213 8.43 3.83 0.66
N VAL A 214 9.52 3.25 0.16
CA VAL A 214 9.54 1.92 -0.50
C VAL A 214 8.98 0.79 0.38
N ASN A 215 9.03 0.96 1.70
CA ASN A 215 8.52 -0.01 2.66
C ASN A 215 7.13 0.39 3.18
N GLY A 216 6.45 1.39 2.59
CA GLY A 216 5.14 1.88 3.04
C GLY A 216 5.19 2.80 4.27
N GLY A 217 6.37 3.11 4.79
CA GLY A 217 6.53 3.95 5.97
C GLY A 217 6.34 5.43 5.66
N TYR A 218 5.76 6.18 6.59
CA TYR A 218 5.73 7.65 6.54
C TYR A 218 5.78 8.29 7.92
N LEU A 219 6.28 9.51 8.01
CA LEU A 219 6.44 10.18 9.30
C LEU A 219 6.42 11.71 9.18
N PHE A 220 5.55 12.35 9.94
CA PHE A 220 5.58 13.78 10.23
C PHE A 220 6.28 14.01 11.56
N GLN A 221 7.16 15.00 11.60
CA GLN A 221 7.96 15.35 12.78
C GLN A 221 7.67 16.80 13.19
N ASN A 222 8.06 17.15 14.41
CA ASN A 222 7.94 18.50 14.95
C ASN A 222 6.49 19.02 15.02
N LEU A 223 5.53 18.15 15.31
CA LEU A 223 4.11 18.52 15.46
C LEU A 223 3.78 18.87 16.91
N PRO A 224 3.16 20.03 17.21
CA PRO A 224 2.66 20.31 18.55
C PRO A 224 1.52 19.35 18.95
N GLU A 225 1.20 19.28 20.23
CA GLU A 225 -0.01 18.59 20.70
C GLU A 225 -1.26 19.14 20.01
N GLY A 226 -2.21 18.24 19.76
CA GLY A 226 -3.46 18.60 19.12
C GLY A 226 -4.08 17.46 18.34
N THR A 227 -5.25 17.74 17.79
CA THR A 227 -5.97 16.83 16.90
C THR A 227 -5.66 17.19 15.45
N TYR A 228 -5.35 16.16 14.67
CA TYR A 228 -5.02 16.24 13.26
C TYR A 228 -5.95 15.32 12.47
N THR A 229 -6.43 15.81 11.33
CA THR A 229 -7.03 14.98 10.29
C THR A 229 -5.92 14.47 9.39
N VAL A 230 -5.84 13.15 9.22
CA VAL A 230 -4.94 12.47 8.29
C VAL A 230 -5.76 12.09 7.06
N GLU A 231 -5.27 12.44 5.88
CA GLU A 231 -5.87 12.12 4.59
C GLU A 231 -4.85 11.39 3.72
N PHE A 232 -5.22 10.18 3.28
CA PHE A 232 -4.49 9.40 2.30
C PHE A 232 -5.09 9.62 0.91
N SER A 233 -4.22 9.82 -0.09
CA SER A 233 -4.58 10.08 -1.47
C SER A 233 -3.53 9.49 -2.41
N ASN A 234 -3.75 9.59 -3.73
CA ASN A 234 -2.89 8.95 -4.73
C ASN A 234 -2.73 7.43 -4.47
N ILE A 235 -3.84 6.77 -4.12
CA ILE A 235 -3.89 5.32 -3.98
C ILE A 235 -3.54 4.70 -5.34
N PRO A 236 -2.64 3.70 -5.40
CA PRO A 236 -2.28 3.06 -6.67
C PRO A 236 -3.53 2.54 -7.40
N THR A 237 -3.56 2.71 -8.72
CA THR A 237 -4.67 2.24 -9.54
C THR A 237 -4.87 0.73 -9.35
N GLY A 238 -6.12 0.30 -9.18
CA GLY A 238 -6.46 -1.11 -8.94
C GLY A 238 -6.62 -1.46 -7.46
N PHE A 239 -6.04 -0.69 -6.54
CA PHE A 239 -6.23 -0.92 -5.10
C PHE A 239 -7.55 -0.34 -4.59
N VAL A 240 -8.11 -1.03 -3.60
CA VAL A 240 -9.24 -0.57 -2.79
C VAL A 240 -8.85 -0.52 -1.31
N VAL A 241 -9.61 0.22 -0.52
CA VAL A 241 -9.33 0.42 0.91
C VAL A 241 -9.84 -0.74 1.73
N SER A 242 -9.02 -1.22 2.66
CA SER A 242 -9.38 -2.28 3.61
C SER A 242 -10.48 -1.85 4.58
N PRO A 243 -11.19 -2.81 5.21
CA PRO A 243 -12.08 -2.52 6.33
C PRO A 243 -11.37 -1.66 7.38
N SER A 244 -12.00 -0.56 7.77
CA SER A 244 -11.40 0.38 8.72
C SER A 244 -11.78 0.06 10.17
N ASN A 245 -10.87 0.33 11.10
CA ASN A 245 -11.02 0.10 12.54
C ASN A 245 -11.36 -1.36 12.88
N SER A 246 -10.72 -2.29 12.17
CA SER A 246 -10.87 -3.74 12.39
C SER A 246 -10.18 -4.18 13.67
N GLY A 247 -10.71 -5.24 14.30
CA GLY A 247 -10.11 -5.81 15.51
C GLY A 247 -10.27 -4.93 16.74
N THR A 248 -9.30 -4.99 17.66
CA THR A 248 -9.32 -4.27 18.95
C THR A 248 -8.06 -3.48 19.23
N ASP A 249 -7.06 -3.52 18.36
CA ASP A 249 -5.78 -2.84 18.52
C ASP A 249 -5.62 -1.77 17.44
N PRO A 250 -5.83 -0.49 17.78
CA PRO A 250 -5.70 0.62 16.84
C PRO A 250 -4.29 0.82 16.28
N SER A 251 -3.25 0.20 16.87
CA SER A 251 -1.89 0.27 16.34
C SER A 251 -1.64 -0.70 15.18
N LEU A 252 -2.61 -1.55 14.88
CA LEU A 252 -2.54 -2.56 13.83
C LEU A 252 -3.72 -2.48 12.86
N ASP A 253 -4.69 -1.58 13.05
CA ASP A 253 -5.85 -1.48 12.16
C ASP A 253 -5.61 -0.50 11.01
N SER A 254 -6.53 -0.47 10.05
CA SER A 254 -6.59 0.56 9.01
C SER A 254 -7.54 1.66 9.46
N ASN A 255 -7.14 2.94 9.39
CA ASN A 255 -8.05 4.03 9.76
C ASN A 255 -8.93 4.52 8.59
N GLY A 256 -8.70 3.99 7.38
CA GLY A 256 -9.35 4.45 6.15
C GLY A 256 -8.74 5.73 5.59
N LEU A 257 -9.28 6.21 4.45
CA LEU A 257 -8.68 7.32 3.70
C LEU A 257 -8.63 8.64 4.48
N ILE A 258 -9.59 8.88 5.38
CA ILE A 258 -9.65 10.10 6.18
C ILE A 258 -9.97 9.70 7.61
N SER A 259 -9.09 10.07 8.54
CA SER A 259 -9.25 9.79 9.96
C SER A 259 -8.78 10.97 10.82
N THR A 260 -9.21 11.01 12.08
CA THR A 260 -8.74 12.01 13.05
C THR A 260 -7.93 11.33 14.14
N VAL A 261 -6.71 11.81 14.39
CA VAL A 261 -5.83 11.32 15.44
C VAL A 261 -5.45 12.45 16.38
N THR A 262 -5.10 12.12 17.62
CA THR A 262 -4.71 13.10 18.64
C THR A 262 -3.31 12.80 19.16
N ILE A 263 -2.46 13.82 19.14
CA ILE A 263 -1.17 13.85 19.81
C ILE A 263 -1.38 14.46 21.20
N ALA A 264 -1.11 13.68 22.25
CA ALA A 264 -1.21 14.12 23.64
C ALA A 264 -0.06 13.52 24.46
N ASN A 265 0.91 14.35 24.83
CA ASN A 265 2.11 13.98 25.59
C ASN A 265 2.87 12.76 25.04
N GLY A 266 2.85 12.54 23.72
CA GLY A 266 3.56 11.44 23.08
C GLY A 266 3.35 11.37 21.56
N ASP A 267 4.24 10.66 20.88
CA ASP A 267 4.10 10.33 19.46
C ASP A 267 2.82 9.51 19.23
N ASN A 268 2.13 9.76 18.11
CA ASN A 268 0.98 8.97 17.69
C ASN A 268 1.32 8.26 16.38
N LEU A 269 1.62 6.96 16.48
CA LEU A 269 2.04 6.12 15.35
C LEU A 269 0.94 5.14 14.93
N THR A 270 -0.33 5.50 15.10
CA THR A 270 -1.48 4.61 14.81
C THR A 270 -2.31 5.12 13.64
N ALA A 271 -1.73 6.00 12.81
CA ALA A 271 -2.36 6.54 11.62
C ALA A 271 -1.92 5.69 10.43
N ASP A 272 -2.66 4.64 10.14
CA ASP A 272 -2.28 3.61 9.18
C ASP A 272 -3.38 3.37 8.14
N LEU A 273 -2.99 2.89 6.96
CA LEU A 273 -3.92 2.55 5.88
C LEU A 273 -3.61 1.19 5.26
N GLY A 274 -4.55 0.26 5.44
CA GLY A 274 -4.61 -0.99 4.68
C GLY A 274 -5.31 -0.75 3.35
N ILE A 275 -4.69 -1.20 2.27
CA ILE A 275 -5.27 -1.27 0.92
C ILE A 275 -5.00 -2.64 0.32
N TYR A 276 -5.82 -3.10 -0.61
CA TYR A 276 -5.61 -4.38 -1.29
C TYR A 276 -6.02 -4.32 -2.74
N GLU A 277 -5.46 -5.18 -3.58
CA GLU A 277 -5.92 -5.41 -4.95
C GLU A 277 -6.98 -6.52 -4.94
N PRO A 278 -8.26 -6.20 -5.18
CA PRO A 278 -9.27 -7.21 -5.37
C PRO A 278 -9.04 -7.92 -6.72
N ILE A 279 -9.01 -9.25 -6.64
CA ILE A 279 -9.07 -10.13 -7.79
C ILE A 279 -10.50 -10.58 -8.06
N TYR A 280 -10.82 -10.75 -9.33
CA TYR A 280 -12.15 -11.04 -9.84
C TYR A 280 -12.16 -12.30 -10.71
N ARG A 281 -13.38 -12.68 -11.10
CA ARG A 281 -13.66 -13.89 -11.88
C ARG A 281 -14.49 -13.59 -13.13
N ILE A 282 -14.23 -14.36 -14.18
CA ILE A 282 -15.03 -14.42 -15.41
C ILE A 282 -15.50 -15.87 -15.64
N GLY A 283 -16.79 -16.07 -15.89
CA GLY A 283 -17.44 -17.35 -16.19
C GLY A 283 -18.75 -17.12 -16.97
N ASP A 284 -19.63 -18.10 -17.19
CA ASP A 284 -20.03 -19.13 -16.23
C ASP A 284 -20.26 -20.50 -16.88
N TYR A 285 -21.01 -20.59 -17.98
CA TYR A 285 -21.70 -21.83 -18.36
C TYR A 285 -21.82 -22.07 -19.88
N VAL A 286 -21.73 -23.33 -20.29
CA VAL A 286 -22.02 -23.81 -21.65
C VAL A 286 -23.03 -24.94 -21.60
N TRP A 287 -24.05 -24.89 -22.46
CA TRP A 287 -25.13 -25.87 -22.50
C TRP A 287 -25.51 -26.26 -23.92
N LEU A 288 -26.25 -27.37 -24.02
CA LEU A 288 -26.96 -27.75 -25.22
C LEU A 288 -28.30 -27.02 -25.27
N ASP A 289 -28.50 -26.19 -26.27
CA ASP A 289 -29.75 -25.49 -26.53
C ASP A 289 -30.58 -26.29 -27.56
N THR A 290 -31.48 -27.13 -27.06
CA THR A 290 -32.22 -28.08 -27.91
C THR A 290 -33.38 -27.43 -28.66
N ASP A 291 -33.96 -26.34 -28.15
CA ASP A 291 -35.06 -25.64 -28.83
C ASP A 291 -34.59 -24.41 -29.63
N GLY A 292 -33.31 -24.02 -29.46
CA GLY A 292 -32.64 -22.99 -30.25
C GLY A 292 -33.15 -21.59 -29.92
N ASP A 293 -33.73 -21.38 -28.74
CA ASP A 293 -34.23 -20.07 -28.32
C ASP A 293 -33.12 -19.12 -27.83
N GLY A 294 -31.95 -19.64 -27.50
CA GLY A 294 -30.77 -18.91 -27.04
C GLY A 294 -30.77 -18.59 -25.54
N ILE A 295 -31.69 -19.17 -24.78
CA ILE A 295 -31.89 -18.94 -23.35
C ILE A 295 -31.57 -20.24 -22.61
N GLN A 296 -31.03 -20.14 -21.41
CA GLN A 296 -30.81 -21.27 -20.53
C GLN A 296 -32.13 -21.73 -19.93
N GLY A 297 -32.59 -22.89 -20.36
CA GLY A 297 -33.74 -23.59 -19.82
C GLY A 297 -33.40 -24.45 -18.62
N THR A 298 -34.45 -24.85 -17.91
CA THR A 298 -34.37 -25.83 -16.79
C THR A 298 -34.83 -27.22 -17.23
N SER A 299 -35.10 -27.41 -18.53
CA SER A 299 -35.55 -28.67 -19.08
C SER A 299 -34.42 -29.70 -19.04
N VAL A 300 -34.77 -30.99 -18.92
CA VAL A 300 -33.77 -32.08 -19.01
C VAL A 300 -33.12 -32.16 -20.39
N ASP A 301 -33.69 -31.47 -21.38
CA ASP A 301 -33.24 -31.45 -22.76
C ASP A 301 -32.21 -30.35 -23.02
N GLU A 302 -32.00 -29.43 -22.07
CA GLU A 302 -30.95 -28.41 -22.14
C GLU A 302 -29.80 -28.73 -21.18
N ALA A 303 -29.14 -29.85 -21.47
CA ALA A 303 -28.10 -30.38 -20.61
C ALA A 303 -26.83 -29.49 -20.62
N PRO A 304 -26.08 -29.44 -19.50
CA PRO A 304 -24.75 -28.85 -19.47
C PRO A 304 -23.83 -29.51 -20.50
N PHE A 305 -22.93 -28.72 -21.09
CA PHE A 305 -21.98 -29.21 -22.08
C PHE A 305 -20.57 -29.31 -21.48
N GLU A 306 -20.07 -30.53 -21.31
CA GLU A 306 -18.70 -30.80 -20.86
C GLU A 306 -17.70 -30.72 -22.02
N GLY A 307 -16.54 -30.10 -21.77
CA GLY A 307 -15.41 -30.13 -22.69
C GLY A 307 -15.41 -29.06 -23.79
N ALA A 308 -16.25 -28.03 -23.72
CA ALA A 308 -16.11 -26.85 -24.57
C ALA A 308 -14.85 -26.08 -24.18
N GLN A 309 -14.01 -25.72 -25.16
CA GLN A 309 -12.80 -24.93 -24.90
C GLN A 309 -13.14 -23.45 -24.83
N VAL A 310 -12.68 -22.81 -23.77
CA VAL A 310 -12.85 -21.38 -23.52
C VAL A 310 -11.47 -20.73 -23.35
N ILE A 311 -11.23 -19.61 -24.03
CA ILE A 311 -9.94 -18.93 -24.05
C ILE A 311 -10.13 -17.48 -23.59
N LEU A 312 -9.30 -17.04 -22.64
CA LEU A 312 -9.26 -15.67 -22.16
C LEU A 312 -8.10 -14.91 -22.82
N TYR A 313 -8.39 -13.71 -23.31
CA TYR A 313 -7.43 -12.76 -23.84
C TYR A 313 -7.46 -11.43 -23.08
N ASP A 314 -6.34 -10.71 -23.11
CA ASP A 314 -6.27 -9.32 -22.68
C ASP A 314 -6.93 -8.37 -23.69
N GLU A 315 -7.03 -7.08 -23.35
CA GLU A 315 -7.57 -6.02 -24.22
C GLU A 315 -6.85 -5.95 -25.59
N ASN A 316 -5.55 -6.29 -25.63
CA ASN A 316 -4.73 -6.25 -26.83
C ASN A 316 -4.83 -7.52 -27.69
N GLY A 317 -5.60 -8.52 -27.24
CA GLY A 317 -5.77 -9.81 -27.92
C GLY A 317 -4.65 -10.82 -27.65
N ASN A 318 -3.81 -10.62 -26.63
CA ASN A 318 -2.86 -11.64 -26.19
C ASN A 318 -3.57 -12.67 -25.31
N LYS A 319 -3.32 -13.96 -25.56
CA LYS A 319 -3.90 -15.04 -24.76
C LYS A 319 -3.34 -15.02 -23.34
N ILE A 320 -4.22 -14.98 -22.35
CA ILE A 320 -3.92 -15.06 -20.92
C ILE A 320 -4.01 -16.51 -20.44
N ALA A 321 -5.14 -17.17 -20.72
CA ALA A 321 -5.45 -18.50 -20.21
C ALA A 321 -6.41 -19.25 -21.14
N GLU A 322 -6.56 -20.55 -20.93
CA GLU A 322 -7.64 -21.36 -21.51
C GLU A 322 -8.07 -22.44 -20.53
N THR A 323 -9.31 -22.88 -20.65
CA THR A 323 -9.88 -23.97 -19.86
C THR A 323 -10.89 -24.76 -20.68
N LEU A 324 -11.37 -25.86 -20.13
CA LEU A 324 -12.51 -26.61 -20.63
C LEU A 324 -13.67 -26.49 -19.64
N THR A 325 -14.90 -26.51 -20.13
CA THR A 325 -16.08 -26.63 -19.27
C THR A 325 -16.10 -27.99 -18.57
N ASP A 326 -16.52 -28.00 -17.31
CA ASP A 326 -16.59 -29.21 -16.49
C ASP A 326 -17.82 -30.08 -16.83
N ASN A 327 -17.99 -31.21 -16.13
CA ASN A 327 -19.13 -32.12 -16.34
C ASN A 327 -20.50 -31.54 -15.96
N ARG A 328 -20.51 -30.33 -15.38
CA ARG A 328 -21.68 -29.54 -15.08
C ARG A 328 -21.74 -28.33 -15.99
N GLY A 329 -20.97 -28.24 -17.08
CA GLY A 329 -21.02 -27.17 -18.07
C GLY A 329 -20.31 -25.88 -17.65
N TYR A 330 -19.72 -25.82 -16.45
CA TYR A 330 -19.17 -24.57 -15.92
C TYR A 330 -17.71 -24.37 -16.30
N TYR A 331 -17.32 -23.11 -16.50
CA TYR A 331 -15.92 -22.69 -16.62
C TYR A 331 -15.66 -21.44 -15.77
N GLU A 332 -14.42 -21.23 -15.36
CA GLU A 332 -14.04 -20.05 -14.58
C GLU A 332 -12.60 -19.64 -14.90
N PHE A 333 -12.39 -18.35 -15.10
CA PHE A 333 -11.11 -17.67 -14.97
C PHE A 333 -11.12 -16.87 -13.67
N ASN A 334 -10.11 -17.05 -12.84
CA ASN A 334 -9.97 -16.36 -11.56
C ASN A 334 -8.65 -15.59 -11.49
N ASN A 335 -8.44 -14.87 -10.38
CA ASN A 335 -7.24 -14.05 -10.17
C ASN A 335 -7.09 -12.95 -11.25
N LEU A 336 -8.20 -12.33 -11.65
CA LEU A 336 -8.22 -11.29 -12.68
C LEU A 336 -8.27 -9.89 -12.07
N ASP A 337 -7.46 -8.98 -12.60
CA ASP A 337 -7.51 -7.57 -12.23
C ASP A 337 -8.72 -6.88 -12.87
N ASN A 338 -9.06 -5.69 -12.36
CA ASN A 338 -9.94 -4.77 -13.07
C ASN A 338 -9.38 -4.47 -14.47
N GLY A 339 -10.26 -4.49 -15.48
CA GLY A 339 -9.84 -4.26 -16.86
C GLY A 339 -10.82 -4.81 -17.88
N THR A 340 -10.42 -4.68 -19.15
CA THR A 340 -11.15 -5.22 -20.29
C THR A 340 -10.47 -6.48 -20.79
N TYR A 341 -11.26 -7.52 -20.99
CA TYR A 341 -10.85 -8.84 -21.44
C TYR A 341 -11.69 -9.27 -22.63
N GLN A 342 -11.24 -10.31 -23.32
CA GLN A 342 -12.05 -11.00 -24.32
C GLN A 342 -12.13 -12.49 -24.01
N VAL A 343 -13.33 -13.05 -24.02
CA VAL A 343 -13.60 -14.49 -23.84
C VAL A 343 -13.98 -15.07 -25.20
N GLU A 344 -13.28 -16.11 -25.63
CA GLU A 344 -13.59 -16.83 -26.87
C GLU A 344 -14.02 -18.26 -26.57
N PHE A 345 -15.12 -18.68 -27.18
CA PHE A 345 -15.60 -20.05 -27.14
C PHE A 345 -15.26 -20.77 -28.44
N ILE A 346 -14.76 -21.99 -28.32
CA ILE A 346 -14.47 -22.86 -29.46
C ILE A 346 -15.51 -23.96 -29.49
N ASN A 347 -16.28 -24.03 -30.59
CA ASN A 347 -17.20 -25.13 -30.83
C ASN A 347 -16.39 -26.42 -31.09
N PRO A 348 -16.49 -27.43 -30.21
CA PRO A 348 -15.67 -28.64 -30.32
C PRO A 348 -16.12 -29.58 -31.44
N ASN A 349 -17.34 -29.40 -31.99
CA ASN A 349 -17.88 -30.25 -33.04
C ASN A 349 -18.74 -29.43 -34.04
N PRO A 350 -18.12 -28.63 -34.91
CA PRO A 350 -18.82 -27.74 -35.84
C PRO A 350 -19.65 -28.47 -36.90
N ASP A 351 -19.42 -29.76 -37.12
CA ASP A 351 -20.21 -30.57 -38.07
C ASP A 351 -21.55 -31.03 -37.47
N MET A 352 -21.68 -31.02 -36.14
CA MET A 352 -22.88 -31.51 -35.42
C MET A 352 -23.54 -30.44 -34.55
N LEU A 353 -22.80 -29.40 -34.16
CA LEU A 353 -23.26 -28.32 -33.31
C LEU A 353 -22.98 -26.97 -33.96
N ALA A 354 -23.79 -25.98 -33.62
CA ALA A 354 -23.57 -24.57 -33.91
C ALA A 354 -23.90 -23.74 -32.67
N PHE A 355 -23.31 -22.56 -32.52
CA PHE A 355 -23.76 -21.65 -31.48
C PHE A 355 -25.21 -21.23 -31.71
N THR A 356 -25.94 -21.05 -30.62
CA THR A 356 -27.33 -20.63 -30.65
C THR A 356 -27.47 -19.13 -30.95
N LYS A 357 -28.67 -18.56 -30.73
CA LYS A 357 -28.92 -17.13 -30.85
C LYS A 357 -28.22 -16.41 -29.70
N GLN A 358 -27.38 -15.43 -30.06
CA GLN A 358 -26.79 -14.56 -29.06
C GLN A 358 -27.80 -13.53 -28.52
N ASN A 359 -27.63 -13.11 -27.27
CA ASN A 359 -28.32 -12.01 -26.59
C ASN A 359 -29.85 -12.12 -26.67
N ALA A 360 -30.38 -13.33 -26.54
CA ALA A 360 -31.80 -13.65 -26.73
C ALA A 360 -32.66 -13.37 -25.49
N GLY A 361 -32.04 -13.20 -24.33
CA GLY A 361 -32.71 -13.18 -23.02
C GLY A 361 -32.14 -12.14 -22.07
N ALA A 362 -32.16 -12.48 -20.78
CA ALA A 362 -31.46 -11.70 -19.77
C ALA A 362 -30.02 -12.19 -19.68
N ASP A 363 -29.10 -11.25 -19.53
CA ASP A 363 -27.63 -11.43 -19.55
C ASP A 363 -27.14 -12.65 -18.75
N ASN A 364 -27.76 -12.97 -17.62
CA ASN A 364 -27.32 -14.06 -16.75
C ASN A 364 -27.87 -15.46 -17.12
N VAL A 365 -28.62 -15.57 -18.22
CA VAL A 365 -29.30 -16.79 -18.67
C VAL A 365 -29.43 -16.86 -20.19
N ASP A 366 -28.65 -16.13 -20.97
CA ASP A 366 -28.65 -16.23 -22.43
C ASP A 366 -27.25 -16.50 -22.97
N SER A 367 -27.14 -16.72 -24.27
CA SER A 367 -25.83 -16.92 -24.89
C SER A 367 -25.24 -15.59 -25.33
N ASP A 368 -23.96 -15.35 -25.07
CA ASP A 368 -23.26 -14.13 -25.54
C ASP A 368 -22.64 -14.29 -26.93
N VAL A 369 -22.62 -15.52 -27.45
CA VAL A 369 -21.90 -15.88 -28.67
C VAL A 369 -22.80 -16.44 -29.75
N SER A 370 -22.34 -16.29 -30.98
CA SER A 370 -22.92 -16.91 -32.17
C SER A 370 -21.81 -17.41 -33.11
N ASP A 371 -22.17 -18.16 -34.16
CA ASP A 371 -21.17 -18.64 -35.13
C ASP A 371 -20.45 -17.48 -35.86
N ALA A 372 -21.11 -16.32 -35.97
CA ALA A 372 -20.53 -15.12 -36.56
C ALA A 372 -19.67 -14.33 -35.56
N ASN A 373 -19.88 -14.53 -34.25
CA ASN A 373 -19.17 -13.85 -33.19
C ASN A 373 -19.01 -14.78 -31.98
N ASN A 374 -17.95 -15.60 -31.99
CA ASN A 374 -17.62 -16.52 -30.91
C ASN A 374 -16.76 -15.90 -29.81
N ARG A 375 -16.59 -14.57 -29.84
CA ARG A 375 -15.75 -13.82 -28.90
C ARG A 375 -16.50 -12.63 -28.31
N VAL A 376 -16.40 -12.48 -27.00
CA VAL A 376 -17.16 -11.51 -26.19
C VAL A 376 -16.17 -10.60 -25.47
N THR A 377 -16.42 -9.29 -25.49
CA THR A 377 -15.66 -8.32 -24.69
C THR A 377 -16.28 -8.20 -23.31
N VAL A 378 -15.49 -8.41 -22.28
CA VAL A 378 -15.92 -8.40 -20.87
C VAL A 378 -15.16 -7.30 -20.14
N THR A 379 -15.85 -6.52 -19.31
CA THR A 379 -15.21 -5.54 -18.43
C THR A 379 -15.41 -5.93 -16.98
N ILE A 380 -14.31 -6.13 -16.27
CA ILE A 380 -14.29 -6.27 -14.83
C ILE A 380 -14.11 -4.86 -14.24
N ASN A 381 -15.12 -4.43 -13.49
CA ASN A 381 -15.10 -3.17 -12.74
C ASN A 381 -15.68 -3.40 -11.34
N ASN A 382 -14.78 -3.79 -10.46
CA ASN A 382 -15.01 -3.99 -9.05
C ASN A 382 -16.03 -5.09 -8.68
N ALA A 383 -16.30 -6.02 -9.60
CA ALA A 383 -17.16 -7.16 -9.40
C ALA A 383 -16.80 -8.30 -10.35
N ASP A 384 -17.07 -9.54 -9.93
CA ASP A 384 -17.05 -10.70 -10.80
C ASP A 384 -18.07 -10.54 -11.93
N ASN A 385 -17.77 -11.12 -13.10
CA ASN A 385 -18.72 -11.25 -14.19
C ASN A 385 -18.93 -12.73 -14.52
N MET A 386 -20.05 -13.28 -14.05
CA MET A 386 -20.44 -14.67 -14.24
C MET A 386 -21.65 -14.78 -15.18
N THR A 387 -21.72 -13.90 -16.19
CA THR A 387 -22.83 -13.88 -17.16
C THR A 387 -22.37 -14.22 -18.57
N ILE A 388 -21.11 -14.67 -18.75
CA ILE A 388 -20.53 -14.93 -20.07
C ILE A 388 -20.70 -16.39 -20.44
N ASP A 389 -21.65 -16.65 -21.31
CA ASP A 389 -22.28 -17.95 -21.47
C ASP A 389 -22.41 -18.35 -22.96
N ALA A 390 -22.38 -19.65 -23.26
CA ALA A 390 -22.49 -20.14 -24.63
C ALA A 390 -23.48 -21.32 -24.79
N GLY A 391 -24.53 -21.12 -25.59
CA GLY A 391 -25.45 -22.19 -25.97
C GLY A 391 -25.05 -22.84 -27.29
N LEU A 392 -25.10 -24.18 -27.35
CA LEU A 392 -24.82 -24.98 -28.54
C LEU A 392 -26.06 -25.75 -28.97
N GLN A 393 -26.54 -25.53 -30.19
CA GLN A 393 -27.66 -26.27 -30.76
C GLN A 393 -27.20 -27.29 -31.80
N GLN A 394 -27.96 -28.36 -31.97
CA GLN A 394 -27.67 -29.36 -32.99
C GLN A 394 -27.89 -28.79 -34.41
N VAL A 395 -27.00 -29.16 -35.32
CA VAL A 395 -27.16 -28.92 -36.76
C VAL A 395 -27.43 -30.21 -37.53
N TYR A 396 -28.02 -30.04 -38.70
CA TYR A 396 -28.46 -31.10 -39.60
C TYR A 396 -27.93 -30.89 -41.01
N SER A 397 -28.20 -31.87 -41.87
CA SER A 397 -27.85 -31.84 -43.28
C SER A 397 -29.06 -32.16 -44.15
N ILE A 398 -29.16 -31.50 -45.30
CA ILE A 398 -30.14 -31.80 -46.35
C ILE A 398 -29.37 -32.11 -47.61
N GLY A 399 -29.61 -33.28 -48.19
CA GLY A 399 -28.95 -33.72 -49.41
C GLY A 399 -29.59 -34.99 -49.90
N ASP A 400 -29.27 -35.34 -51.14
CA ASP A 400 -29.49 -36.67 -51.73
C ASP A 400 -28.88 -36.62 -53.14
N LYS A 401 -29.68 -36.87 -54.18
CA LYS A 401 -29.25 -37.06 -55.54
C LYS A 401 -30.18 -36.37 -56.53
N VAL A 402 -29.63 -35.93 -57.65
CA VAL A 402 -30.37 -35.65 -58.89
C VAL A 402 -30.02 -36.76 -59.89
N TRP A 403 -31.03 -37.46 -60.38
CA TRP A 403 -30.87 -38.61 -61.29
C TRP A 403 -31.71 -38.43 -62.56
N LEU A 404 -31.29 -39.11 -63.61
CA LEU A 404 -32.06 -39.24 -64.84
C LEU A 404 -33.02 -40.42 -64.68
N ASP A 405 -34.31 -40.13 -64.59
CA ASP A 405 -35.36 -41.15 -64.69
C ASP A 405 -35.38 -41.71 -66.12
N THR A 406 -34.90 -42.94 -66.27
CA THR A 406 -34.72 -43.55 -67.59
C THR A 406 -35.92 -44.38 -68.04
N ASN A 407 -36.80 -44.76 -67.10
CA ASN A 407 -37.92 -45.64 -67.37
C ASN A 407 -39.29 -44.93 -67.19
N GLY A 408 -39.30 -43.71 -66.67
CA GLY A 408 -40.45 -42.85 -66.47
C GLY A 408 -41.35 -43.31 -65.32
N ASP A 409 -40.79 -43.95 -64.29
CA ASP A 409 -41.55 -44.51 -63.17
C ASP A 409 -41.58 -43.62 -61.91
N ASP A 410 -40.89 -42.48 -61.92
CA ASP A 410 -40.74 -41.54 -60.80
C ASP A 410 -40.12 -42.17 -59.53
N ILE A 411 -39.43 -43.31 -59.65
CA ILE A 411 -38.78 -44.02 -58.54
C ILE A 411 -37.29 -44.10 -58.82
N GLN A 412 -36.47 -43.60 -57.90
CA GLN A 412 -35.02 -43.77 -58.00
C GLN A 412 -34.63 -45.26 -57.93
N ASN A 413 -34.26 -45.84 -59.07
CA ASN A 413 -33.88 -47.24 -59.20
C ASN A 413 -32.35 -47.35 -59.04
N GLY A 414 -31.90 -47.69 -57.82
CA GLY A 414 -30.47 -47.75 -57.46
C GLY A 414 -29.62 -48.59 -58.42
N GLY A 415 -28.66 -47.94 -59.09
CA GLY A 415 -27.65 -48.58 -59.95
C GLY A 415 -28.00 -48.68 -61.44
N THR A 416 -29.23 -48.40 -61.86
CA THR A 416 -29.62 -48.35 -63.28
C THR A 416 -29.84 -46.94 -63.81
N GLU A 417 -30.06 -45.97 -62.91
CA GLU A 417 -30.33 -44.58 -63.25
C GLU A 417 -29.11 -43.70 -62.96
N PRO A 418 -28.53 -43.06 -64.00
CA PRO A 418 -27.34 -42.25 -63.83
C PRO A 418 -27.66 -40.94 -63.11
N GLY A 419 -26.71 -40.46 -62.33
CA GLY A 419 -26.78 -39.12 -61.75
C GLY A 419 -26.61 -38.01 -62.78
N ILE A 420 -27.16 -36.83 -62.48
CA ILE A 420 -26.99 -35.64 -63.29
C ILE A 420 -26.05 -34.68 -62.58
N ALA A 421 -24.83 -34.57 -63.10
CA ALA A 421 -23.82 -33.65 -62.60
C ALA A 421 -24.08 -32.19 -63.04
N GLY A 422 -23.59 -31.23 -62.26
CA GLY A 422 -23.61 -29.81 -62.65
C GLY A 422 -24.95 -29.10 -62.44
N VAL A 423 -25.92 -29.74 -61.77
CA VAL A 423 -27.20 -29.11 -61.41
C VAL A 423 -26.95 -28.18 -60.24
N GLN A 424 -27.23 -26.88 -60.41
CA GLN A 424 -27.22 -25.96 -59.29
C GLN A 424 -28.41 -26.26 -58.38
N VAL A 425 -28.14 -26.48 -57.10
CA VAL A 425 -29.16 -26.70 -56.07
C VAL A 425 -29.05 -25.58 -55.05
N GLN A 426 -30.13 -24.85 -54.80
CA GLN A 426 -30.17 -23.78 -53.81
C GLN A 426 -30.99 -24.23 -52.60
N LEU A 427 -30.47 -23.99 -51.40
CA LEU A 427 -31.23 -24.11 -50.16
C LEU A 427 -31.76 -22.74 -49.78
N VAL A 428 -33.07 -22.63 -49.66
CA VAL A 428 -33.77 -21.38 -49.39
C VAL A 428 -34.48 -21.49 -48.04
N ASP A 429 -34.31 -20.48 -47.20
CA ASP A 429 -35.09 -20.34 -45.97
C ASP A 429 -36.57 -20.16 -46.33
N LYS A 430 -37.45 -21.06 -45.88
CA LYS A 430 -38.86 -21.04 -46.29
C LYS A 430 -39.61 -19.80 -45.76
N THR A 431 -39.16 -19.23 -44.64
CA THR A 431 -39.83 -18.12 -43.97
C THR A 431 -39.49 -16.78 -44.63
N THR A 432 -38.22 -16.56 -44.92
CA THR A 432 -37.68 -15.30 -45.46
C THR A 432 -37.54 -15.30 -46.97
N GLY A 433 -37.50 -16.49 -47.60
CA GLY A 433 -37.25 -16.66 -49.04
C GLY A 433 -35.81 -16.40 -49.45
N THR A 434 -34.88 -16.30 -48.49
CA THR A 434 -33.47 -16.00 -48.76
C THR A 434 -32.69 -17.27 -49.09
N VAL A 435 -31.78 -17.20 -50.06
CA VAL A 435 -30.86 -18.30 -50.36
C VAL A 435 -29.81 -18.36 -49.26
N ILE A 436 -29.72 -19.51 -48.58
CA ILE A 436 -28.78 -19.74 -47.47
C ILE A 436 -27.50 -20.37 -48.01
N GLN A 437 -27.63 -21.39 -48.85
CA GLN A 437 -26.52 -22.11 -49.45
C GLN A 437 -26.82 -22.44 -50.90
N THR A 438 -25.78 -22.60 -51.71
CA THR A 438 -25.88 -23.09 -53.09
C THR A 438 -24.83 -24.17 -53.28
N GLN A 439 -25.26 -25.31 -53.80
CA GLN A 439 -24.41 -26.44 -54.17
C GLN A 439 -24.54 -26.75 -55.65
N THR A 440 -23.63 -27.56 -56.15
CA THR A 440 -23.70 -28.12 -57.50
C THR A 440 -23.57 -29.62 -57.37
N THR A 441 -24.45 -30.38 -58.02
CA THR A 441 -24.39 -31.84 -57.98
C THR A 441 -23.07 -32.36 -58.55
N ASP A 442 -22.53 -33.39 -57.91
CA ASP A 442 -21.27 -34.01 -58.33
C ASP A 442 -21.45 -34.95 -59.53
N VAL A 443 -20.39 -35.69 -59.91
CA VAL A 443 -20.44 -36.62 -61.05
C VAL A 443 -21.47 -37.74 -60.90
N ASN A 444 -21.81 -38.10 -59.66
CA ASN A 444 -22.83 -39.09 -59.34
C ASN A 444 -24.21 -38.47 -59.17
N GLY A 445 -24.34 -37.14 -59.34
CA GLY A 445 -25.57 -36.40 -59.13
C GLY A 445 -25.83 -36.05 -57.67
N ASP A 446 -24.91 -36.33 -56.76
CA ASP A 446 -25.13 -36.17 -55.32
C ASP A 446 -24.90 -34.70 -54.90
N TYR A 447 -25.68 -34.23 -53.93
CA TYR A 447 -25.52 -32.91 -53.31
C TYR A 447 -25.79 -32.98 -51.81
N LEU A 448 -25.11 -32.13 -51.04
CA LEU A 448 -25.27 -32.07 -49.58
C LEU A 448 -25.08 -30.65 -49.06
N PHE A 449 -26.08 -30.17 -48.33
CA PHE A 449 -26.02 -28.99 -47.46
C PHE A 449 -25.79 -29.48 -46.03
N THR A 450 -24.84 -28.88 -45.32
CA THR A 450 -24.50 -29.21 -43.91
C THR A 450 -24.60 -27.96 -43.03
N GLY A 451 -24.53 -28.15 -41.71
CA GLY A 451 -24.54 -27.04 -40.76
C GLY A 451 -25.90 -26.33 -40.64
N LEU A 452 -26.99 -27.04 -40.92
CA LEU A 452 -28.33 -26.45 -40.96
C LEU A 452 -28.97 -26.49 -39.57
N LYS A 453 -29.35 -25.32 -39.05
CA LYS A 453 -30.13 -25.22 -37.81
C LYS A 453 -31.53 -25.83 -38.01
N PRO A 454 -32.26 -26.19 -36.93
CA PRO A 454 -33.65 -26.62 -37.07
C PRO A 454 -34.48 -25.57 -37.82
N GLY A 455 -35.22 -26.00 -38.84
CA GLY A 455 -36.01 -25.08 -39.63
C GLY A 455 -36.66 -25.70 -40.84
N ASP A 456 -37.58 -24.94 -41.42
CA ASP A 456 -38.22 -25.27 -42.68
C ASP A 456 -37.41 -24.70 -43.85
N TYR A 457 -37.00 -25.57 -44.77
CA TYR A 457 -36.22 -25.20 -45.95
C TYR A 457 -36.95 -25.56 -47.24
N THR A 458 -36.66 -24.81 -48.29
CA THR A 458 -37.04 -25.13 -49.67
C THR A 458 -35.78 -25.43 -50.47
N VAL A 459 -35.73 -26.60 -51.09
CA VAL A 459 -34.65 -26.97 -52.03
C VAL A 459 -35.10 -26.61 -53.45
N VAL A 460 -34.35 -25.77 -54.13
CA VAL A 460 -34.65 -25.30 -55.50
C VAL A 460 -33.60 -25.85 -56.45
N PHE A 461 -34.04 -26.66 -57.41
CA PHE A 461 -33.18 -27.22 -58.45
C PHE A 461 -33.17 -26.30 -59.67
N GLY A 462 -31.98 -25.93 -60.13
CA GLY A 462 -31.77 -25.26 -61.40
C GLY A 462 -31.81 -26.23 -62.58
N THR A 463 -31.91 -25.69 -63.79
CA THR A 463 -31.88 -26.50 -65.01
C THR A 463 -30.45 -26.98 -65.30
N PRO A 464 -30.22 -28.29 -65.50
CA PRO A 464 -28.92 -28.76 -65.95
C PRO A 464 -28.59 -28.18 -67.32
N ALA A 465 -27.39 -27.64 -67.49
CA ALA A 465 -26.96 -27.10 -68.79
C ALA A 465 -26.92 -28.18 -69.87
N GLN A 466 -26.49 -29.40 -69.51
CA GLN A 466 -26.42 -30.58 -70.38
C GLN A 466 -26.58 -31.87 -69.57
N VAL A 467 -27.31 -32.85 -70.12
CA VAL A 467 -27.36 -34.23 -69.58
C VAL A 467 -26.82 -35.17 -70.64
N THR A 468 -25.94 -36.09 -70.25
CA THR A 468 -25.49 -37.17 -71.13
C THR A 468 -26.40 -38.37 -70.93
N ASN A 469 -27.12 -38.75 -71.97
CA ASN A 469 -28.03 -39.90 -71.96
C ASN A 469 -27.24 -41.22 -71.91
N PRO A 470 -27.87 -42.33 -71.49
CA PRO A 470 -27.24 -43.66 -71.45
C PRO A 470 -26.70 -44.16 -72.80
N ASP A 471 -27.18 -43.59 -73.92
CA ASP A 471 -26.71 -43.91 -75.29
C ASP A 471 -25.49 -43.08 -75.73
N GLY A 472 -24.96 -42.22 -74.86
CA GLY A 472 -23.81 -41.36 -75.13
C GLY A 472 -24.16 -40.05 -75.86
N THR A 473 -25.45 -39.77 -76.10
CA THR A 473 -25.89 -38.48 -76.66
C THR A 473 -26.01 -37.43 -75.57
N THR A 474 -25.82 -36.16 -75.92
CA THR A 474 -25.95 -35.03 -74.98
C THR A 474 -27.20 -34.23 -75.28
N THR A 475 -28.08 -34.09 -74.30
CA THR A 475 -29.30 -33.29 -74.39
C THR A 475 -29.07 -31.95 -73.70
N ASN A 476 -29.33 -30.85 -74.42
CA ASN A 476 -29.40 -29.50 -73.85
C ASN A 476 -30.79 -29.27 -73.29
N TYR A 477 -30.93 -28.96 -72.00
CA TYR A 477 -32.21 -28.59 -71.40
C TYR A 477 -32.28 -27.07 -71.26
N THR A 478 -33.41 -26.48 -71.67
CA THR A 478 -33.66 -25.04 -71.52
C THR A 478 -34.66 -24.72 -70.41
N GLU A 479 -35.44 -25.70 -69.93
CA GLU A 479 -36.36 -25.58 -68.78
C GLU A 479 -36.46 -26.94 -68.07
N VAL A 480 -36.82 -26.90 -66.76
CA VAL A 480 -36.98 -28.07 -65.87
C VAL A 480 -38.40 -28.63 -65.97
#